data_AF-G9BIZ1-F1
#
_entry.id   AF-G9BIZ1-F1
#
_cell.length_a   1.000
_cell.length_b   1.000
_cell.length_c   1.000
_cell.angle_alpha   90.00
_cell.angle_beta   90.00
_cell.angle_gamma   90.00
#
_symmetry.space_group_name_H-M   'P 1'
#
loop_
_entity.id
_entity.type
_entity.pdbx_description
1 polymer ?
#
loop_
_entity_poly.entity_id
_entity_poly.type
_entity_poly.pdbx_seq_one_letter_code
_entity_poly.pdbx_strand_id
1 'polypeptide(L)'
;VPTTWLVPYKWLWPSSLLHSLLIATISLTWLKNISETGWTSLNLYLATDGLSTPLLVLTCWLLPLMILASQNHLITEPHNRQRMYISLLTSLQFFLILAFGATEVLMFYVMFEATLIPTLILITRWGNQTERLNAGTYFLFYTLAGSLPLLVALLLLQNTTGTLSLLTLQHTTSICPGTWADKFWWIGCMLAFLVKMPLYGAHLW
;
A
#
# COMPACT_ATOMS: atom_id res chain seq x y z
N VAL A 1 14.19 -3.59 8.75
CA VAL A 1 14.19 -2.74 9.96
C VAL A 1 15.33 -3.07 10.94
N PRO A 2 15.51 -4.27 11.51
CA PRO A 2 16.57 -4.48 12.52
C PRO A 2 17.98 -4.24 11.96
N THR A 3 18.23 -4.67 10.72
CA THR A 3 19.50 -4.45 10.01
C THR A 3 19.82 -2.96 9.85
N THR A 4 18.84 -2.11 9.54
CA THR A 4 19.06 -0.68 9.34
C THR A 4 19.46 0.04 10.63
N TRP A 5 19.13 -0.51 11.80
CA TRP A 5 19.50 0.04 13.09
C TRP A 5 20.84 -0.49 13.61
N LEU A 6 21.15 -1.76 13.34
CA LEU A 6 22.37 -2.41 13.85
C LEU A 6 23.63 -2.13 13.00
N VAL A 7 23.48 -1.84 11.71
CA VAL A 7 24.62 -1.63 10.79
C VAL A 7 25.42 -0.36 11.15
N PRO A 8 26.77 -0.39 11.12
CA PRO A 8 27.60 0.80 11.29
C PRO A 8 27.30 1.86 10.23
N TYR A 9 27.34 3.14 10.60
CA TYR A 9 26.88 4.25 9.74
C TYR A 9 27.53 4.27 8.35
N LYS A 10 28.83 3.99 8.26
CA LYS A 10 29.57 3.95 6.98
C LYS A 10 28.94 3.01 5.95
N TRP A 11 28.29 1.94 6.41
CA TRP A 11 27.71 0.90 5.58
C TRP A 11 26.18 0.98 5.49
N LEU A 12 25.57 2.00 6.09
CA LEU A 12 24.11 2.13 6.17
C LEU A 12 23.47 2.16 4.78
N TRP A 13 23.90 3.09 3.93
CA TRP A 13 23.35 3.23 2.58
C TRP A 13 23.68 2.04 1.67
N PRO A 14 24.96 1.60 1.55
CA PRO A 14 25.29 0.43 0.73
C PRO A 14 24.57 -0.85 1.17
N SER A 15 24.46 -1.12 2.47
CA SER A 15 23.77 -2.32 2.97
C SER A 15 22.26 -2.26 2.70
N SER A 16 21.61 -1.12 2.95
CA SER A 16 20.18 -0.96 2.66
C SER A 16 19.88 -1.16 1.19
N LEU A 17 20.74 -0.63 0.32
CA LEU A 17 20.63 -0.75 -1.12
C LEU A 17 20.80 -2.21 -1.56
N LEU A 18 21.85 -2.89 -1.07
CA LEU A 18 22.10 -4.28 -1.39
C LEU A 18 20.93 -5.19 -0.97
N HIS A 19 20.41 -5.02 0.26
CA HIS A 19 19.25 -5.79 0.71
C HIS A 19 17.99 -5.50 -0.12
N SER A 20 17.74 -4.24 -0.44
CA SER A 20 16.58 -3.85 -1.27
C SER A 20 16.66 -4.40 -2.70
N LEU A 21 17.85 -4.41 -3.30
CA LEU A 21 18.08 -5.00 -4.62
C LEU A 21 17.91 -6.52 -4.60
N LEU A 22 18.38 -7.20 -3.56
CA LEU A 22 18.15 -8.65 -3.41
C LEU A 22 16.66 -8.97 -3.33
N ILE A 23 15.88 -8.17 -2.59
CA ILE A 23 14.41 -8.35 -2.53
C ILE A 23 13.79 -8.10 -3.92
N ALA A 24 14.21 -7.06 -4.63
CA ALA A 24 13.73 -6.74 -5.97
C ALA A 24 14.02 -7.87 -6.98
N THR A 25 15.24 -8.44 -6.97
CA THR A 25 15.59 -9.53 -7.89
C THR A 25 14.84 -10.82 -7.56
N ILE A 26 14.66 -11.15 -6.27
CA ILE A 26 13.85 -12.30 -5.85
C ILE A 26 12.39 -12.14 -6.29
N SER A 27 11.84 -10.92 -6.24
CA SER A 27 10.44 -10.68 -6.63
C SER A 27 10.13 -11.04 -8.10
N LEU A 28 11.12 -10.97 -9.00
CA LEU A 28 10.96 -11.37 -10.41
C LEU A 28 10.56 -12.84 -10.57
N THR A 29 10.81 -13.69 -9.57
CA THR A 29 10.36 -15.09 -9.58
C THR A 29 8.85 -15.25 -9.57
N TRP A 30 8.10 -14.20 -9.20
CA TRP A 30 6.64 -14.16 -9.25
C TRP A 30 6.08 -13.88 -10.65
N LEU A 31 6.87 -13.35 -11.59
CA LEU A 31 6.48 -13.13 -12.99
C LEU A 31 6.48 -14.43 -13.80
N LYS A 32 5.80 -15.46 -13.30
CA LYS A 32 5.52 -16.66 -14.09
C LYS A 32 4.32 -16.37 -14.97
N ASN A 33 4.34 -16.87 -16.19
CA ASN A 33 3.21 -16.71 -17.09
C ASN A 33 2.08 -17.64 -16.62
N ILE A 34 1.06 -17.03 -16.04
CA ILE A 34 -0.01 -17.71 -15.29
C ILE A 34 -1.31 -17.72 -16.13
N SER A 35 -1.19 -17.79 -17.46
CA SER A 35 -2.35 -17.83 -18.36
C SER A 35 -3.35 -18.97 -18.05
N GLU A 36 -2.95 -19.97 -17.27
CA GLU A 36 -3.73 -21.17 -16.95
C GLU A 36 -4.31 -21.23 -15.52
N THR A 37 -3.78 -20.50 -14.52
CA THR A 37 -4.23 -20.64 -13.11
C THR A 37 -4.52 -19.28 -12.47
N GLY A 38 -5.78 -18.95 -12.15
CA GLY A 38 -6.13 -17.62 -11.60
C GLY A 38 -5.29 -17.14 -10.41
N TRP A 39 -5.06 -18.01 -9.41
CA TRP A 39 -4.30 -17.70 -8.20
C TRP A 39 -3.11 -18.63 -8.01
N THR A 40 -2.02 -18.09 -7.49
CA THR A 40 -0.76 -18.78 -7.20
C THR A 40 -0.23 -18.39 -5.82
N SER A 41 0.73 -19.15 -5.28
CA SER A 41 1.34 -18.91 -3.96
C SER A 41 0.36 -18.73 -2.79
N LEU A 42 -0.76 -19.45 -2.84
CA LEU A 42 -1.84 -19.36 -1.86
C LEU A 42 -1.38 -19.76 -0.45
N ASN A 43 -1.69 -18.89 0.51
CA ASN A 43 -1.71 -19.16 1.93
C ASN A 43 -3.04 -18.60 2.49
N LEU A 44 -3.29 -18.78 3.79
CA LEU A 44 -4.57 -18.41 4.42
C LEU A 44 -4.98 -16.95 4.14
N TYR A 45 -4.01 -16.03 4.13
CA TYR A 45 -4.26 -14.58 4.02
C TYR A 45 -3.68 -13.93 2.76
N LEU A 46 -2.81 -14.63 2.04
CA LEU A 46 -2.04 -14.07 0.93
C LEU A 46 -2.11 -14.97 -0.29
N ALA A 47 -2.24 -14.37 -1.46
CA ALA A 47 -2.16 -15.05 -2.74
C ALA A 47 -1.72 -14.07 -3.82
N THR A 48 -1.26 -14.59 -4.95
CA THR A 48 -0.83 -13.80 -6.10
C THR A 48 -1.57 -14.21 -7.35
N ASP A 49 -2.14 -13.26 -8.07
CA ASP A 49 -2.87 -13.42 -9.32
C ASP A 49 -2.20 -12.60 -10.45
N GLY A 50 -2.77 -12.66 -11.66
CA GLY A 50 -2.22 -11.93 -12.81
C GLY A 50 -2.21 -10.39 -12.65
N LEU A 51 -3.03 -9.84 -11.77
CA LEU A 51 -3.10 -8.38 -11.50
C LEU A 51 -2.17 -7.93 -10.37
N SER A 52 -2.10 -8.68 -9.27
CA SER A 52 -1.24 -8.37 -8.12
C SER A 52 0.24 -8.61 -8.43
N THR A 53 0.58 -9.62 -9.25
CA THR A 53 1.98 -9.97 -9.51
C THR A 53 2.82 -8.82 -10.09
N PRO A 54 2.39 -8.05 -11.12
CA PRO A 54 3.18 -6.92 -11.61
C PRO A 54 3.27 -5.78 -10.59
N LEU A 55 2.20 -5.53 -9.84
CA LEU A 55 2.17 -4.50 -8.79
C LEU A 55 3.13 -4.85 -7.65
N LEU A 56 3.13 -6.09 -7.18
CA LEU A 56 4.05 -6.58 -6.16
C LEU A 56 5.51 -6.45 -6.61
N VAL A 57 5.83 -6.86 -7.84
CA VAL A 57 7.20 -6.72 -8.38
C VAL A 57 7.60 -5.26 -8.49
N LEU A 58 6.69 -4.39 -8.96
CA LEU A 58 6.94 -2.96 -9.02
C LEU A 58 7.23 -2.38 -7.63
N THR A 59 6.46 -2.75 -6.60
CA THR A 59 6.70 -2.27 -5.23
C THR A 59 8.06 -2.67 -4.70
N CYS A 60 8.52 -3.89 -5.00
CA CYS A 60 9.84 -4.37 -4.63
C CYS A 60 10.96 -3.62 -5.36
N TRP A 61 10.75 -3.28 -6.63
CA TRP A 61 11.70 -2.50 -7.43
C TRP A 61 11.78 -1.02 -7.04
N LEU A 62 10.69 -0.44 -6.55
CA LEU A 62 10.69 0.97 -6.14
C LEU A 62 11.57 1.23 -4.91
N LEU A 63 11.72 0.28 -3.98
CA LEU A 63 12.54 0.49 -2.77
C LEU A 63 14.01 0.84 -3.10
N PRO A 64 14.78 0.03 -3.86
CA PRO A 64 16.17 0.36 -4.18
C PRO A 64 16.30 1.68 -4.95
N LEU A 65 15.35 1.99 -5.83
CA LEU A 65 15.30 3.24 -6.58
C LEU A 65 15.09 4.46 -5.66
N MET A 66 14.16 4.36 -4.70
CA MET A 66 13.93 5.41 -3.69
C MET A 66 15.15 5.60 -2.78
N ILE A 67 15.83 4.51 -2.39
CA ILE A 67 17.06 4.58 -1.59
C ILE A 67 18.17 5.29 -2.38
N LEU A 68 18.34 5.02 -3.67
CA LEU A 68 19.30 5.73 -4.52
C LEU A 68 18.97 7.22 -4.66
N ALA A 69 17.70 7.55 -4.94
CA ALA A 69 17.28 8.93 -5.17
C ALA A 69 17.39 9.81 -3.91
N SER A 70 17.14 9.24 -2.73
CA SER A 70 17.08 9.99 -1.47
C SER A 70 18.45 10.23 -0.80
N GLN A 71 19.49 9.48 -1.20
CA GLN A 71 20.83 9.56 -0.58
C GLN A 71 21.38 10.98 -0.50
N ASN A 72 21.45 11.69 -1.63
CA ASN A 72 22.05 13.02 -1.69
C ASN A 72 21.30 14.05 -0.84
N HIS A 73 19.97 14.00 -0.84
CA HIS A 73 19.14 14.94 -0.07
C HIS A 73 19.28 14.72 1.44
N LEU A 74 19.59 13.50 1.89
CA LEU A 74 19.63 13.14 3.30
C LEU A 74 21.02 13.22 3.94
N ILE A 75 22.07 13.59 3.18
CA ILE A 75 23.45 13.67 3.68
C ILE A 75 23.56 14.61 4.89
N THR A 76 22.80 15.70 4.89
CA THR A 76 22.83 16.73 5.95
C THR A 76 22.02 16.35 7.19
N GLU A 77 21.15 15.34 7.11
CA GLU A 77 20.35 14.89 8.25
C GLU A 77 21.19 14.05 9.23
N PRO A 78 20.93 14.13 10.55
CA PRO A 78 21.61 13.32 11.54
C PRO A 78 21.38 11.82 11.32
N HIS A 79 22.35 11.01 11.72
CA HIS A 79 22.39 9.57 11.44
C HIS A 79 21.12 8.82 11.88
N ASN A 80 20.55 9.15 13.04
CA ASN A 80 19.32 8.50 13.52
C ASN A 80 18.10 8.83 12.64
N ARG A 81 18.05 10.03 12.05
CA ARG A 81 16.96 10.40 11.13
C ARG A 81 17.12 9.72 9.78
N GLN A 82 18.34 9.54 9.29
CA GLN A 82 18.59 8.72 8.09
C GLN A 82 18.13 7.27 8.31
N ARG A 83 18.43 6.67 9.48
CA ARG A 83 17.93 5.33 9.86
C ARG A 83 16.40 5.28 9.90
N MET A 84 15.78 6.29 10.51
CA MET A 84 14.32 6.37 10.58
C MET A 84 13.69 6.49 9.19
N TYR A 85 14.26 7.32 8.30
CA TYR A 85 13.79 7.47 6.92
C TYR A 85 13.82 6.13 6.17
N ILE A 86 14.94 5.40 6.21
CA ILE A 86 15.03 4.07 5.58
C ILE A 86 14.03 3.10 6.23
N SER A 87 13.87 3.14 7.55
CA SER A 87 12.88 2.28 8.22
C SER A 87 11.45 2.56 7.76
N LEU A 88 11.08 3.83 7.54
CA LEU A 88 9.78 4.23 7.01
C LEU A 88 9.59 3.76 5.58
N LEU A 89 10.58 3.93 4.70
CA LEU A 89 10.54 3.38 3.34
C LEU A 89 10.33 1.85 3.35
N THR A 90 11.05 1.13 4.20
CA THR A 90 10.88 -0.33 4.31
C THR A 90 9.52 -0.73 4.88
N SER A 91 8.95 0.05 5.82
CA SER A 91 7.60 -0.19 6.35
C SER A 91 6.52 0.08 5.31
N LEU A 92 6.72 1.09 4.47
CA LEU A 92 5.82 1.41 3.35
C LEU A 92 5.80 0.26 2.35
N GLN A 93 6.97 -0.25 1.95
CA GLN A 93 7.06 -1.43 1.07
C GLN A 93 6.35 -2.64 1.70
N PHE A 94 6.56 -2.89 2.99
CA PHE A 94 5.92 -4.00 3.70
C PHE A 94 4.38 -3.91 3.66
N PHE A 95 3.80 -2.75 3.96
CA PHE A 95 2.35 -2.57 3.89
C PHE A 95 1.81 -2.71 2.46
N LEU A 96 2.53 -2.23 1.45
CA LEU A 96 2.13 -2.40 0.05
C LEU A 96 2.16 -3.87 -0.39
N ILE A 97 3.17 -4.63 0.01
CA ILE A 97 3.24 -6.08 -0.29
C ILE A 97 2.05 -6.80 0.34
N LEU A 98 1.72 -6.49 1.60
CA LEU A 98 0.56 -7.09 2.25
C LEU A 98 -0.76 -6.65 1.64
N ALA A 99 -0.89 -5.39 1.20
CA ALA A 99 -2.10 -4.90 0.56
C ALA A 99 -2.33 -5.62 -0.78
N PHE A 100 -1.34 -5.64 -1.68
CA PHE A 100 -1.53 -6.28 -2.99
C PHE A 100 -1.59 -7.80 -2.95
N GLY A 101 -1.05 -8.44 -1.89
CA GLY A 101 -1.17 -9.88 -1.72
C GLY A 101 -2.41 -10.35 -0.96
N ALA A 102 -3.20 -9.46 -0.35
CA ALA A 102 -4.30 -9.84 0.54
C ALA A 102 -5.42 -10.59 -0.18
N THR A 103 -5.83 -11.74 0.35
CA THR A 103 -6.99 -12.50 -0.14
C THR A 103 -8.32 -12.01 0.44
N GLU A 104 -8.30 -11.45 1.64
CA GLU A 104 -9.46 -10.88 2.34
C GLU A 104 -9.55 -9.37 2.08
N VAL A 105 -10.71 -8.88 1.62
CA VAL A 105 -10.88 -7.45 1.29
C VAL A 105 -10.73 -6.55 2.51
N LEU A 106 -11.08 -7.02 3.70
CA LEU A 106 -10.85 -6.27 4.95
C LEU A 106 -9.36 -6.15 5.27
N MET A 107 -8.57 -7.20 5.03
CA MET A 107 -7.12 -7.15 5.21
C MET A 107 -6.48 -6.20 4.20
N PHE A 108 -6.94 -6.22 2.94
CA PHE A 108 -6.57 -5.23 1.95
C PHE A 108 -6.83 -3.81 2.49
N TYR A 109 -8.04 -3.52 2.99
CA TYR A 109 -8.40 -2.21 3.52
C TYR A 109 -7.47 -1.76 4.66
N VAL A 110 -7.24 -2.62 5.65
CA VAL A 110 -6.38 -2.28 6.80
C VAL A 110 -4.95 -1.98 6.34
N MET A 111 -4.38 -2.81 5.47
CA MET A 111 -3.02 -2.60 4.95
C MET A 111 -2.93 -1.36 4.06
N PHE A 112 -3.97 -1.12 3.26
CA PHE A 112 -4.09 0.04 2.39
C PHE A 112 -4.16 1.36 3.16
N GLU A 113 -4.86 1.41 4.29
CA GLU A 113 -4.86 2.58 5.18
C GLU A 113 -3.58 2.66 6.01
N ALA A 114 -2.97 1.53 6.40
CA ALA A 114 -1.70 1.52 7.12
C ALA A 114 -0.56 2.17 6.32
N THR A 115 -0.61 2.13 4.98
CA THR A 115 0.36 2.86 4.12
C THR A 115 0.35 4.37 4.35
N LEU A 116 -0.77 4.95 4.81
CA LEU A 116 -0.89 6.38 5.07
C LEU A 116 0.04 6.84 6.19
N ILE A 117 0.34 5.98 7.16
CA ILE A 117 1.15 6.36 8.32
C ILE A 117 2.61 6.62 7.90
N PRO A 118 3.33 5.69 7.23
CA PRO A 118 4.68 5.98 6.75
C PRO A 118 4.73 7.14 5.75
N THR A 119 3.77 7.25 4.82
CA THR A 119 3.76 8.32 3.82
C THR A 119 3.56 9.69 4.45
N LEU A 120 2.63 9.82 5.39
CA LEU A 120 2.40 11.07 6.11
C LEU A 120 3.65 11.53 6.85
N ILE A 121 4.32 10.60 7.56
CA ILE A 121 5.54 10.93 8.29
C ILE A 121 6.65 11.34 7.30
N LEU A 122 6.77 10.66 6.16
CA LEU A 122 7.73 11.03 5.11
C LEU A 122 7.49 12.44 4.56
N ILE A 123 6.23 12.78 4.21
CA ILE A 123 5.85 14.09 3.66
C ILE A 123 6.10 15.20 4.69
N THR A 124 5.53 15.07 5.89
CA THR A 124 5.55 16.14 6.89
C THR A 124 6.93 16.38 7.49
N ARG A 125 7.78 15.34 7.55
CA ARG A 125 9.10 15.43 8.19
C ARG A 125 10.24 15.72 7.21
N TRP A 126 10.24 15.10 6.04
CA TRP A 126 11.33 15.21 5.04
C TRP A 126 10.92 15.96 3.76
N GLY A 127 9.70 16.49 3.67
CA GLY A 127 9.35 17.49 2.66
C GLY A 127 10.15 18.78 2.84
N ASN A 128 10.57 19.42 1.75
CA ASN A 128 11.51 20.54 1.83
C ASN A 128 10.81 21.89 2.15
N GLN A 129 9.57 22.07 1.68
CA GLN A 129 8.83 23.33 1.81
C GLN A 129 8.02 23.41 3.11
N THR A 130 7.72 24.63 3.56
CA THR A 130 6.88 24.88 4.75
C THR A 130 5.46 24.33 4.59
N GLU A 131 4.94 24.34 3.36
CA GLU A 131 3.60 23.84 3.01
C GLU A 131 3.45 22.32 3.19
N ARG A 132 4.53 21.58 3.48
CA ARG A 132 4.50 20.12 3.72
C ARG A 132 3.53 19.69 4.82
N LEU A 133 3.32 20.55 5.83
CA LEU A 133 2.36 20.25 6.89
C LEU A 133 0.92 20.35 6.36
N ASN A 134 0.63 21.40 5.58
CA ASN A 134 -0.68 21.55 4.94
C ASN A 134 -0.93 20.42 3.94
N ALA A 135 0.02 20.11 3.07
CA ALA A 135 -0.07 18.98 2.14
C ALA A 135 -0.29 17.65 2.88
N GLY A 136 0.41 17.41 3.98
CA GLY A 136 0.19 16.25 4.83
C GLY A 136 -1.22 16.19 5.43
N THR A 137 -1.77 17.33 5.88
CA THR A 137 -3.15 17.37 6.38
C THR A 137 -4.18 17.11 5.28
N TYR A 138 -4.01 17.70 4.09
CA TYR A 138 -4.90 17.44 2.96
C TYR A 138 -4.87 15.97 2.55
N PHE A 139 -3.66 15.41 2.38
CA PHE A 139 -3.46 13.99 2.07
C PHE A 139 -4.20 13.08 3.06
N LEU A 140 -4.02 13.31 4.36
CA LEU A 140 -4.65 12.48 5.40
C LEU A 140 -6.17 12.62 5.42
N PHE A 141 -6.71 13.84 5.43
CA PHE A 141 -8.15 14.01 5.59
C PHE A 141 -8.93 13.62 4.35
N TYR A 142 -8.40 13.86 3.15
CA TYR A 142 -9.04 13.39 1.92
C TYR A 142 -9.10 11.87 1.89
N THR A 143 -7.97 11.20 2.13
CA THR A 143 -7.91 9.74 2.08
C THR A 143 -8.77 9.08 3.16
N LEU A 144 -8.75 9.57 4.40
CA LEU A 144 -9.60 9.05 5.48
C LEU A 144 -11.09 9.30 5.26
N ALA A 145 -11.46 10.51 4.83
CA ALA A 145 -12.86 10.81 4.52
C ALA A 145 -13.38 9.90 3.40
N GLY A 146 -12.51 9.55 2.44
CA GLY A 146 -12.85 8.63 1.38
C GLY A 146 -12.91 7.17 1.81
N SER A 147 -12.04 6.75 2.72
CA SER A 147 -11.88 5.35 3.12
C SER A 147 -12.88 4.89 4.18
N LEU A 148 -13.41 5.78 5.03
CA LEU A 148 -14.41 5.41 6.05
C LEU A 148 -15.73 4.87 5.47
N PRO A 149 -16.33 5.47 4.40
CA PRO A 149 -17.48 4.89 3.73
C PRO A 149 -17.22 3.47 3.18
N LEU A 150 -16.01 3.22 2.67
CA LEU A 150 -15.61 1.89 2.20
C LEU A 150 -15.61 0.89 3.35
N LEU A 151 -15.10 1.24 4.53
CA LEU A 151 -15.13 0.36 5.70
C LEU A 151 -16.57 -0.05 6.06
N VAL A 152 -17.49 0.92 6.13
CA VAL A 152 -18.90 0.64 6.42
C VAL A 152 -19.50 -0.28 5.36
N ALA A 153 -19.22 -0.01 4.07
CA ALA A 153 -19.70 -0.83 2.97
C ALA A 153 -19.18 -2.29 3.03
N LEU A 154 -17.92 -2.49 3.41
CA LEU A 154 -17.32 -3.82 3.58
C LEU A 154 -17.91 -4.58 4.78
N LEU A 155 -18.16 -3.89 5.89
CA LEU A 155 -18.81 -4.51 7.06
C LEU A 155 -20.26 -4.94 6.75
N LEU A 156 -20.99 -4.12 5.99
CA LEU A 156 -22.31 -4.49 5.49
C LEU A 156 -22.25 -5.70 4.57
N LEU A 157 -21.28 -5.74 3.65
CA LEU A 157 -21.07 -6.90 2.76
C LEU A 157 -20.75 -8.17 3.55
N GLN A 158 -19.84 -8.08 4.55
CA GLN A 158 -19.51 -9.22 5.41
C GLN A 158 -20.74 -9.78 6.12
N ASN A 159 -21.64 -8.92 6.59
CA ASN A 159 -22.86 -9.35 7.27
C ASN A 159 -23.87 -10.01 6.32
N THR A 160 -23.87 -9.67 5.03
CA THR A 160 -24.81 -10.24 4.05
C THR A 160 -24.28 -11.52 3.38
N THR A 161 -23.00 -11.54 3.00
CA THR A 161 -22.38 -12.69 2.31
C THR A 161 -21.74 -13.69 3.28
N GLY A 162 -21.46 -13.28 4.51
CA GLY A 162 -20.77 -14.09 5.52
C GLY A 162 -19.24 -14.19 5.34
N THR A 163 -18.71 -13.78 4.18
CA THR A 163 -17.27 -13.83 3.88
C THR A 163 -16.83 -12.64 3.02
N LEU A 164 -15.62 -12.11 3.27
CA LEU A 164 -14.96 -11.08 2.47
C LEU A 164 -13.77 -11.63 1.66
N SER A 165 -13.62 -12.96 1.58
CA SER A 165 -12.52 -13.57 0.84
C SER A 165 -12.77 -13.40 -0.66
N LEU A 166 -11.81 -12.85 -1.39
CA LEU A 166 -11.89 -12.67 -2.85
C LEU A 166 -12.07 -14.01 -3.58
N LEU A 167 -11.59 -15.10 -2.98
CA LEU A 167 -11.72 -16.46 -3.51
C LEU A 167 -13.16 -16.98 -3.43
N THR A 168 -13.86 -16.76 -2.31
CA THR A 168 -15.25 -17.24 -2.12
C THR A 168 -16.29 -16.26 -2.65
N LEU A 169 -16.02 -14.95 -2.59
CA LEU A 169 -16.93 -13.90 -3.05
C LEU A 169 -17.32 -14.08 -4.52
N GLN A 170 -16.42 -14.57 -5.37
CA GLN A 170 -16.70 -14.87 -6.79
C GLN A 170 -17.82 -15.91 -6.99
N HIS A 171 -18.08 -16.73 -5.98
CA HIS A 171 -19.12 -17.77 -6.01
C HIS A 171 -20.39 -17.38 -5.23
N THR A 172 -20.42 -16.19 -4.63
CA THR A 172 -21.61 -15.69 -3.94
C THR A 172 -22.67 -15.22 -4.92
N THR A 173 -23.94 -15.29 -4.52
CA THR A 173 -25.06 -14.84 -5.35
C THR A 173 -24.92 -13.38 -5.70
N SER A 174 -25.07 -13.04 -6.98
CA SER A 174 -25.01 -11.66 -7.45
C SER A 174 -26.04 -10.79 -6.72
N ILE A 175 -25.57 -9.73 -6.07
CA ILE A 175 -26.43 -8.70 -5.49
C ILE A 175 -26.96 -7.87 -6.67
N CYS A 176 -28.24 -7.99 -7.01
CA CYS A 176 -28.86 -7.14 -8.03
C CYS A 176 -29.13 -5.75 -7.44
N PRO A 177 -28.45 -4.67 -7.88
CA PRO A 177 -28.66 -3.34 -7.33
C PRO A 177 -29.98 -2.77 -7.85
N GLY A 178 -31.06 -2.93 -7.09
CA GLY A 178 -32.39 -2.43 -7.44
C GLY A 178 -32.77 -1.18 -6.66
N THR A 179 -32.21 -1.00 -5.47
CA THR A 179 -32.66 0.00 -4.50
C THR A 179 -31.73 1.22 -4.46
N TRP A 180 -32.22 2.34 -3.89
CA TRP A 180 -31.37 3.50 -3.61
C TRP A 180 -30.26 3.17 -2.61
N ALA A 181 -30.49 2.24 -1.68
CA ALA A 181 -29.48 1.79 -0.73
C ALA A 181 -28.30 1.11 -1.44
N ASP A 182 -28.57 0.26 -2.43
CA ASP A 182 -27.52 -0.41 -3.22
C ASP A 182 -26.67 0.60 -4.00
N LYS A 183 -27.29 1.68 -4.50
CA LYS A 183 -26.57 2.78 -5.16
C LYS A 183 -25.64 3.51 -4.19
N PHE A 184 -26.10 3.84 -2.98
CA PHE A 184 -25.25 4.45 -1.96
C PHE A 184 -24.13 3.54 -1.48
N TRP A 185 -24.40 2.23 -1.34
CA TRP A 185 -23.39 1.23 -1.03
C TRP A 185 -22.31 1.17 -2.11
N TRP A 186 -22.71 1.15 -3.39
CA TRP A 186 -21.77 1.20 -4.51
C TRP A 186 -20.90 2.46 -4.49
N ILE A 187 -21.48 3.63 -4.23
CA ILE A 187 -20.73 4.88 -4.06
C ILE A 187 -19.73 4.73 -2.91
N GLY A 188 -20.15 4.18 -1.76
CA GLY A 188 -19.29 3.92 -0.61
C GLY A 188 -18.10 3.01 -0.94
N CYS A 189 -18.31 1.97 -1.75
CA CYS A 189 -17.25 1.08 -2.23
C CYS A 189 -16.24 1.79 -3.16
N MET A 190 -16.69 2.70 -4.01
CA MET A 190 -15.82 3.33 -5.03
C MET A 190 -15.09 4.58 -4.51
N LEU A 191 -15.69 5.33 -3.60
CA LEU A 191 -15.23 6.66 -3.21
C LEU A 191 -13.79 6.66 -2.66
N ALA A 192 -13.41 5.66 -1.85
CA ALA A 192 -12.05 5.52 -1.33
C ALA A 192 -10.99 5.43 -2.44
N PHE A 193 -11.28 4.68 -3.50
CA PHE A 193 -10.38 4.52 -4.64
C PHE A 193 -10.36 5.75 -5.53
N LEU A 194 -11.49 6.45 -5.70
CA LEU A 194 -11.56 7.70 -6.47
C LEU A 194 -10.87 8.88 -5.79
N VAL A 195 -10.76 8.86 -4.46
CA VAL A 195 -9.95 9.86 -3.76
C VAL A 195 -8.47 9.54 -3.93
N LYS A 196 -8.05 8.27 -3.79
CA LYS A 196 -6.64 7.85 -3.91
C LYS A 196 -6.12 7.80 -5.36
N MET A 197 -6.99 7.56 -6.34
CA MET A 197 -6.74 7.88 -7.75
C MET A 197 -7.29 9.29 -7.99
N PRO A 198 -6.49 10.37 -7.83
CA PRO A 198 -6.98 11.73 -7.67
C PRO A 198 -7.93 12.14 -8.81
N LEU A 199 -9.23 11.93 -8.60
CA LEU A 199 -10.27 12.23 -9.58
C LEU A 199 -10.49 13.74 -9.61
N TYR A 200 -10.97 14.24 -10.75
CA TYR A 200 -11.29 15.66 -10.90
C TYR A 200 -12.27 16.14 -9.80
N GLY A 201 -11.88 17.17 -9.03
CA GLY A 201 -12.56 17.60 -7.80
C GLY A 201 -11.95 17.09 -6.49
N ALA A 202 -11.31 15.92 -6.48
CA ALA A 202 -10.63 15.33 -5.32
C ALA A 202 -9.10 15.29 -5.46
N HIS A 203 -8.52 16.00 -6.44
CA HIS A 203 -7.09 16.00 -6.77
C HIS A 203 -6.28 17.12 -6.10
N LEU A 204 -6.87 17.83 -5.13
CA LEU A 204 -6.26 19.01 -4.51
C LEU A 204 -5.31 18.69 -3.35
N TRP A 205 -5.28 17.42 -2.90
CA TRP A 205 -4.34 16.93 -1.89
C TRP A 205 -3.02 16.50 -2.53
#